data_AF-A0A958SD98-F1
#
_entry.id   AF-A0A958SD98-F1
#
_cell.length_a   1.000
_cell.length_b   1.000
_cell.length_c   1.000
_cell.angle_alpha   90.00
_cell.angle_beta   90.00
_cell.angle_gamma   90.00
#
_symmetry.space_group_name_H-M   'P 1'
#
loop_
_entity.id
_entity.type
_entity.pdbx_description
1 polymer ?
#
loop_
_entity_poly.entity_id
_entity_poly.type
_entity_poly.pdbx_seq_one_letter_code
_entity_poly.pdbx_strand_id
1 'polypeptide(L)'
;MKSTVFLSVEEILSLHKRTISLHGGKQGVRDLGLLESAVYRCQSGYYNSLSEQAASLMQSLCMNHCFVDGNKRVALLATIVFLKMNGYNLKCRNKTIVNFIITQVIIEKADIKGIAKWISTKLLKR
;
A
#
# COMPACT_ATOMS: atom_id res chain seq x y z
N MET A 1 -10.15 -6.76 21.11
CA MET A 1 -9.40 -6.06 20.05
C MET A 1 -10.21 -6.14 18.77
N LYS A 2 -10.44 -5.05 18.03
CA LYS A 2 -11.07 -5.15 16.71
C LYS A 2 -10.10 -5.88 15.77
N SER A 3 -10.60 -6.89 15.07
CA SER A 3 -9.85 -7.57 14.01
C SER A 3 -9.49 -6.56 12.92
N THR A 4 -8.25 -6.57 12.44
CA THR A 4 -7.84 -5.73 11.29
C THR A 4 -8.58 -6.22 10.05
N VAL A 5 -9.15 -5.29 9.28
CA VAL A 5 -9.77 -5.60 7.98
C VAL A 5 -8.72 -5.40 6.88
N PHE A 6 -8.49 -6.42 6.06
CA PHE A 6 -7.50 -6.39 4.99
C PHE A 6 -8.16 -6.32 3.62
N LEU A 7 -7.41 -5.81 2.64
CA LEU A 7 -7.78 -5.92 1.23
C LEU A 7 -7.45 -7.32 0.72
N SER A 8 -8.36 -7.87 -0.07
CA SER A 8 -8.15 -9.06 -0.90
C SER A 8 -7.31 -8.74 -2.14
N VAL A 9 -6.81 -9.79 -2.79
CA VAL A 9 -6.09 -9.68 -4.07
C VAL A 9 -7.02 -9.08 -5.14
N GLU A 10 -8.27 -9.51 -5.18
CA GLU A 10 -9.31 -9.05 -6.10
C GLU A 10 -9.62 -7.57 -5.93
N GLU A 11 -9.69 -7.09 -4.67
CA GLU A 11 -9.89 -5.67 -4.41
C GLU A 11 -8.70 -4.83 -4.89
N ILE A 12 -7.47 -5.31 -4.73
CA ILE A 12 -6.29 -4.61 -5.25
C ILE A 12 -6.23 -4.64 -6.78
N LEU A 13 -6.62 -5.74 -7.42
CA LEU A 13 -6.78 -5.82 -8.87
C LEU A 13 -7.83 -4.80 -9.36
N SER A 14 -8.95 -4.67 -8.64
CA SER A 14 -10.00 -3.70 -8.94
C SER A 14 -9.51 -2.25 -8.78
N LEU A 15 -8.78 -1.96 -7.69
CA LEU A 15 -8.13 -0.66 -7.47
C LEU A 15 -7.12 -0.34 -8.58
N HIS A 16 -6.32 -1.32 -9.01
CA HIS A 16 -5.37 -1.17 -10.11
C HIS A 16 -6.08 -0.83 -11.43
N LYS A 17 -7.08 -1.63 -11.80
CA LYS A 17 -7.88 -1.41 -13.02
C LYS A 17 -8.49 -0.01 -13.03
N ARG A 18 -9.09 0.40 -11.90
CA ARG A 18 -9.68 1.73 -11.74
C ARG A 18 -8.64 2.84 -11.89
N THR A 19 -7.47 2.72 -11.26
CA THR A 19 -6.46 3.79 -11.34
C THR A 19 -5.85 3.92 -12.73
N ILE A 20 -5.66 2.82 -13.46
CA ILE A 20 -5.18 2.86 -14.85
C ILE A 20 -6.24 3.48 -15.75
N SER A 21 -7.51 3.11 -15.58
CA SER A 21 -8.61 3.70 -16.36
C SER A 21 -8.74 5.21 -16.16
N LEU A 22 -8.48 5.73 -14.96
CA LEU A 22 -8.64 7.15 -14.64
C LEU A 22 -7.42 8.01 -15.01
N HIS A 23 -6.22 7.45 -14.97
CA HIS A 23 -4.97 8.23 -15.07
C HIS A 23 -4.04 7.76 -16.20
N GLY A 24 -4.48 6.82 -17.04
CA GLY A 24 -3.67 6.22 -18.10
C GLY A 24 -2.60 5.25 -17.58
N GLY A 25 -1.85 4.68 -18.52
CA GLY A 25 -0.85 3.64 -18.25
C GLY A 25 -1.22 2.29 -18.85
N LYS A 26 -0.32 1.32 -18.76
CA LYS A 26 -0.54 -0.02 -19.31
C LYS A 26 -1.32 -0.90 -18.32
N GLN A 27 -2.42 -1.49 -18.78
CA GLN A 27 -3.09 -2.55 -18.02
C GLN A 27 -2.25 -3.83 -18.02
N GLY A 28 -2.44 -4.67 -17.02
CA GLY A 28 -1.83 -5.99 -16.94
C GLY A 28 -1.19 -6.28 -15.58
N VAL A 29 -1.44 -7.49 -15.11
CA VAL A 29 -0.67 -8.11 -14.03
C VAL A 29 0.60 -8.67 -14.66
N ARG A 30 1.76 -8.27 -14.15
CA ARG A 30 3.05 -8.83 -14.56
C ARG A 30 3.27 -10.19 -13.91
N ASP A 31 2.97 -10.28 -12.62
CA ASP A 31 3.17 -11.48 -11.82
C ASP A 31 2.14 -11.50 -10.68
N LEU A 32 1.27 -12.51 -10.70
CA LEU A 32 0.20 -12.66 -9.72
C LEU A 32 0.74 -13.14 -8.36
N GLY A 33 1.75 -14.01 -8.35
CA GLY A 33 2.37 -14.48 -7.10
C GLY A 33 3.05 -13.36 -6.33
N LEU A 34 3.64 -12.38 -7.04
CA LEU A 34 4.18 -11.16 -6.43
C LEU A 34 3.10 -10.24 -5.85
N LEU A 35 1.90 -10.24 -6.42
CA LEU A 35 0.75 -9.53 -5.86
C LEU A 35 0.23 -10.24 -4.61
N GLU A 36 -0.02 -11.54 -4.71
CA GLU A 36 -0.45 -12.39 -3.59
C GLU A 36 0.51 -12.29 -2.41
N SER A 37 1.81 -12.37 -2.68
CA SER A 37 2.86 -12.18 -1.67
C SER A 37 2.74 -10.82 -0.96
N ALA A 38 2.45 -9.74 -1.69
CA ALA A 38 2.28 -8.42 -1.08
C ALA A 38 1.05 -8.36 -0.15
N VAL A 39 -0.04 -9.01 -0.54
CA VAL A 39 -1.30 -9.05 0.22
C VAL A 39 -1.16 -9.94 1.45
N TYR A 40 -0.64 -11.15 1.31
CA TYR A 40 -0.51 -12.08 2.42
C TYR A 40 0.59 -11.68 3.41
N ARG A 41 1.64 -10.99 2.95
CA ARG A 41 2.69 -10.48 3.84
C ARG A 41 2.10 -9.57 4.92
N CYS A 42 1.20 -8.65 4.56
CA CYS A 42 0.59 -7.75 5.56
C CYS A 42 -0.38 -8.46 6.50
N GLN A 43 -0.88 -9.64 6.12
CA GLN A 43 -1.79 -10.51 6.89
C GLN A 43 -1.07 -11.59 7.71
N SER A 44 0.25 -11.72 7.58
CA SER A 44 1.04 -12.83 8.14
C SER A 44 1.02 -12.97 9.67
N GLY A 45 0.48 -12.00 10.40
CA GLY A 45 0.59 -11.94 11.87
C GLY A 45 1.95 -11.47 12.40
N TYR A 46 2.94 -11.25 11.53
CA TYR A 46 4.27 -10.75 11.93
C TYR A 46 4.26 -9.27 12.36
N TYR A 47 3.30 -8.49 11.87
CA TYR A 47 3.20 -7.05 12.12
C TYR A 47 2.19 -6.75 13.22
N ASN A 48 2.65 -6.07 14.27
CA ASN A 48 1.90 -5.89 15.53
C ASN A 48 1.01 -4.63 15.51
N SER A 49 1.24 -3.71 14.56
CA SER A 49 0.48 -2.47 14.44
C SER A 49 -0.12 -2.28 13.05
N LEU A 50 -1.21 -1.51 12.99
CA LEU A 50 -1.84 -1.11 11.73
C LEU A 50 -0.86 -0.37 10.81
N SER A 51 0.05 0.42 11.37
CA SER A 51 1.08 1.12 10.61
C SER A 51 2.10 0.17 9.99
N GLU A 52 2.51 -0.89 10.69
CA GLU A 52 3.42 -1.91 10.14
C GLU A 52 2.73 -2.75 9.06
N GLN A 53 1.46 -3.10 9.26
CA GLN A 53 0.66 -3.78 8.24
C GLN A 53 0.52 -2.91 6.98
N ALA A 54 0.17 -1.63 7.13
CA ALA A 54 0.12 -0.68 6.01
C ALA A 54 1.48 -0.48 5.33
N ALA A 55 2.55 -0.41 6.12
CA ALA A 55 3.91 -0.26 5.63
C ALA A 55 4.35 -1.45 4.77
N SER A 56 4.06 -2.67 5.23
CA SER A 56 4.38 -3.90 4.49
C SER A 56 3.63 -3.98 3.17
N LEU A 57 2.33 -3.64 3.16
CA LEU A 57 1.52 -3.57 1.95
C LEU A 57 2.06 -2.52 0.97
N MET A 58 2.35 -1.31 1.45
CA MET A 58 2.90 -0.22 0.64
C MET A 58 4.24 -0.62 0.01
N GLN A 59 5.17 -1.11 0.82
CA GLN A 59 6.51 -1.49 0.38
C GLN A 59 6.43 -2.61 -0.66
N SER A 60 5.69 -3.69 -0.37
CA SER A 60 5.58 -4.82 -1.30
C SER A 60 4.91 -4.44 -2.61
N LEU A 61 3.83 -3.66 -2.62
CA LEU A 61 3.20 -3.21 -3.87
C LEU A 61 4.09 -2.26 -4.67
N CYS A 62 4.95 -1.46 -4.02
CA CYS A 62 5.89 -0.60 -4.73
C CYS A 62 7.05 -1.38 -5.35
N MET A 63 7.60 -2.34 -4.61
CA MET A 63 8.89 -2.97 -4.91
C MET A 63 8.77 -4.31 -5.63
N ASN A 64 7.67 -5.05 -5.47
CA ASN A 64 7.49 -6.34 -6.12
C ASN A 64 7.22 -6.19 -7.63
N HIS A 65 6.84 -5.00 -8.11
CA HIS A 65 6.49 -4.76 -9.51
C HIS A 65 5.45 -5.77 -10.04
N CYS A 66 4.41 -6.08 -9.26
CA CYS A 66 3.40 -7.08 -9.61
C CYS A 66 2.55 -6.68 -10.84
N PHE A 67 2.51 -5.39 -11.21
CA PHE A 67 1.80 -4.90 -12.39
C PHE A 67 2.77 -4.39 -13.47
N VAL A 68 2.31 -4.41 -14.73
CA VAL A 68 3.06 -3.86 -15.88
C VAL A 68 3.33 -2.37 -15.71
N ASP A 69 2.35 -1.62 -15.21
CA ASP A 69 2.43 -0.21 -14.84
C ASP A 69 1.52 0.04 -13.63
N GLY A 70 1.65 1.16 -12.95
CA GLY A 70 0.73 1.59 -11.90
C GLY A 70 1.10 1.13 -10.50
N ASN A 71 2.21 0.40 -10.30
CA ASN A 71 2.65 -0.12 -8.99
C ASN A 71 2.65 0.95 -7.88
N LYS A 72 3.26 2.12 -8.13
CA LYS A 72 3.26 3.24 -7.16
C LYS A 72 1.85 3.77 -6.86
N ARG A 73 0.98 3.82 -7.86
CA ARG A 73 -0.38 4.36 -7.76
C ARG A 73 -1.29 3.40 -7.00
N VAL A 74 -1.22 2.10 -7.30
CA VAL A 74 -1.99 1.10 -6.57
C VAL A 74 -1.46 0.94 -5.14
N ALA A 75 -0.15 1.04 -4.88
CA ALA A 75 0.39 1.03 -3.53
C ALA A 75 -0.15 2.18 -2.66
N LEU A 76 -0.18 3.41 -3.22
CA LEU A 76 -0.80 4.57 -2.57
C LEU A 76 -2.28 4.30 -2.24
N LEU A 77 -3.06 3.88 -3.24
CA LEU A 77 -4.50 3.67 -3.10
C LEU A 77 -4.81 2.55 -2.12
N ALA A 78 -4.15 1.40 -2.25
CA ALA A 78 -4.33 0.26 -1.37
C ALA A 78 -3.99 0.63 0.09
N THR A 79 -2.92 1.39 0.33
CA THR A 79 -2.58 1.86 1.68
C THR A 79 -3.68 2.78 2.24
N ILE A 80 -4.15 3.75 1.46
CA ILE A 80 -5.20 4.68 1.89
C ILE A 80 -6.50 3.91 2.20
N VAL A 81 -6.90 2.97 1.33
CA VAL A 81 -8.11 2.19 1.50
C VAL A 81 -7.99 1.26 2.70
N PHE A 82 -6.87 0.57 2.86
CA PHE A 82 -6.57 -0.26 4.04
C PHE A 82 -6.73 0.53 5.35
N LEU A 83 -6.12 1.71 5.44
CA LEU A 83 -6.24 2.55 6.64
C LEU A 83 -7.68 2.99 6.88
N LYS A 84 -8.41 3.36 5.82
CA LYS A 84 -9.82 3.78 5.90
C LYS A 84 -10.75 2.65 6.36
N MET A 85 -10.55 1.43 5.87
CA MET A 85 -11.29 0.23 6.31
C MET A 85 -11.09 -0.03 7.80
N ASN A 86 -9.94 0.37 8.34
CA ASN A 86 -9.61 0.25 9.76
C ASN A 86 -9.89 1.52 10.58
N GLY A 87 -10.63 2.49 10.03
CA GLY A 87 -11.07 3.68 10.76
C GLY A 87 -10.02 4.79 10.87
N TYR A 88 -9.05 4.84 9.95
CA TYR A 88 -8.02 5.87 9.92
C TYR A 88 -7.91 6.57 8.56
N ASN A 89 -7.50 7.83 8.60
CA ASN A 89 -7.06 8.61 7.45
C ASN A 89 -5.58 9.01 7.63
N LEU A 90 -4.92 9.41 6.54
CA LEU A 90 -3.59 10.02 6.59
C LEU A 90 -3.71 11.56 6.58
N LYS A 91 -3.10 12.24 7.56
CA LYS A 91 -2.95 13.70 7.66
C LYS A 91 -1.90 14.24 6.69
N CYS A 92 -2.03 13.94 5.41
CA CYS A 92 -1.17 14.50 4.38
C CYS A 92 -1.85 14.44 3.01
N ARG A 93 -1.37 15.27 2.09
CA ARG A 93 -1.84 15.28 0.71
C ARG A 93 -1.28 14.07 -0.04
N ASN A 94 -1.98 13.60 -1.08
CA ASN A 94 -1.50 12.51 -1.95
C ASN A 94 -0.09 12.77 -2.49
N LYS A 95 0.24 14.02 -2.86
CA LYS A 95 1.58 14.42 -3.31
C LYS A 95 2.67 14.12 -2.26
N THR A 96 2.37 14.32 -0.97
CA THR A 96 3.31 14.00 0.12
C THR A 96 3.55 12.51 0.22
N ILE A 97 2.50 11.69 0.09
CA ILE A 97 2.62 10.22 0.14
C ILE A 97 3.38 9.70 -1.09
N VAL A 98 3.09 10.22 -2.28
CA VAL A 98 3.81 9.85 -3.51
C VAL A 98 5.28 10.22 -3.41
N ASN A 99 5.61 11.41 -2.92
CA ASN A 99 7.00 11.80 -2.70
C ASN A 99 7.69 10.86 -1.71
N PHE A 100 7.02 10.49 -0.61
CA PHE A 100 7.55 9.53 0.36
C PHE A 100 7.78 8.14 -0.26
N ILE A 101 6.84 7.65 -1.09
CA ILE A 101 7.02 6.39 -1.84
C ILE A 101 8.25 6.46 -2.73
N ILE A 102 8.41 7.54 -3.50
CA ILE A 102 9.52 7.69 -4.44
C ILE A 102 10.85 7.78 -3.69
N THR A 103 10.96 8.70 -2.73
CA THR A 103 12.25 8.97 -2.07
C THR A 103 12.58 7.90 -1.05
N GLN A 104 11.69 7.62 -0.11
CA GLN A 104 12.02 6.76 1.03
C GLN A 104 11.81 5.28 0.71
N VAL A 105 10.71 4.91 0.06
CA VAL A 105 10.40 3.48 -0.17
C VAL A 105 11.21 2.91 -1.33
N ILE A 106 11.35 3.64 -2.44
CA ILE A 106 11.97 3.13 -3.67
C ILE A 106 13.47 3.45 -3.74
N ILE A 107 13.84 4.72 -3.55
CA ILE A 107 15.25 5.15 -3.67
C ILE A 107 16.04 4.71 -2.43
N GLU A 108 15.64 5.15 -1.24
CA GLU A 108 16.35 4.84 0.01
C GLU A 108 16.05 3.43 0.55
N LYS A 109 15.09 2.71 -0.04
CA LYS A 109 14.68 1.35 0.38
C LYS A 109 14.44 1.23 1.88
N ALA A 110 13.74 2.21 2.45
CA ALA A 110 13.42 2.26 3.86
C ALA A 110 12.81 0.93 4.34
N ASP A 111 13.22 0.51 5.53
CA ASP A 111 12.71 -0.69 6.16
C ASP A 111 11.25 -0.51 6.64
N ILE A 112 10.62 -1.62 7.03
CA ILE A 112 9.23 -1.58 7.49
C ILE A 112 9.06 -0.66 8.69
N LYS A 113 10.03 -0.63 9.61
CA LYS A 113 9.96 0.22 10.81
C LYS A 113 9.98 1.70 10.44
N GLY A 114 10.83 2.11 9.51
CA GLY A 114 10.90 3.48 9.00
C GLY A 114 9.61 3.91 8.31
N ILE A 115 9.05 3.06 7.45
CA ILE A 115 7.78 3.32 6.76
C ILE A 115 6.63 3.38 7.76
N ALA A 116 6.56 2.43 8.70
CA ALA A 116 5.51 2.38 9.72
C ALA A 116 5.55 3.60 10.64
N LYS A 117 6.75 4.04 11.04
CA LYS A 117 6.95 5.28 11.82
C LYS A 117 6.44 6.49 11.05
N TRP A 118 6.74 6.59 9.76
CA TRP A 118 6.21 7.69 8.95
C TRP A 118 4.67 7.66 8.90
N ILE A 119 4.08 6.50 8.65
CA ILE A 119 2.62 6.31 8.61
C ILE A 119 1.99 6.69 9.96
N SER A 120 2.54 6.20 11.08
CA SER A 120 1.98 6.44 12.42
C SER A 120 1.95 7.93 12.78
N THR A 121 2.97 8.72 12.40
CA THR A 121 2.98 10.18 12.62
C THR A 121 1.90 10.94 11.85
N LYS A 122 1.25 10.29 10.88
CA LYS A 122 0.21 10.87 10.02
C LYS A 122 -1.16 10.23 10.23
N LEU A 123 -1.30 9.23 11.10
CA LEU A 123 -2.61 8.62 11.34
C LEU A 123 -3.57 9.59 12.02
N LEU A 124 -4.78 9.68 11.46
CA LEU A 124 -5.93 10.37 12.04
C LEU A 124 -7.05 9.37 12.21
N LYS A 125 -7.58 9.25 13.42
CA LYS A 125 -8.79 8.47 13.67
C LYS A 125 -9.97 9.13 12.94
N ARG A 126 -10.77 8.32 12.25
CA ARG A 126 -11.97 8.73 11.54
C ARG A 126 -13.15 8.90 12.49
#